data_AF-A0AAU2BHI1-F1
#
_entry.id   AF-A0AAU2BHI1-F1
#
_cell.length_a   1.000
_cell.length_b   1.000
_cell.length_c   1.000
_cell.angle_alpha   90.00
_cell.angle_beta   90.00
_cell.angle_gamma   90.00
#
_symmetry.space_group_name_H-M   'P 1'
#
loop_
_entity.id
_entity.type
_entity.pdbx_description
1 polymer ?
#
loop_
_entity_poly.entity_id
_entity_poly.type
_entity_poly.pdbx_seq_one_letter_code
_entity_poly.pdbx_strand_id
1 'polypeptide(L)'
;MAVEDGAGTVEGIAADETGGPVEELSADALAIRYPVAPGVRLKVRSGPGTHYQLVKVLPLGARVPINCQKPGETVSGTYGTTNLWDNIANGQYVSDAYVKTGNDGYVAPRCA
;
A
#
# COMPACT_ATOMS: atom_id res chain seq x y z
N MET A 1 -34.41 30.65 -47.00
CA MET A 1 -34.56 30.57 -45.52
C MET A 1 -34.62 29.08 -45.20
N ALA A 2 -33.46 28.41 -45.23
CA ALA A 2 -32.62 28.10 -44.07
C ALA A 2 -33.35 27.17 -43.08
N VAL A 3 -33.11 25.85 -43.21
CA VAL A 3 -32.49 24.90 -42.25
C VAL A 3 -32.90 23.48 -42.66
N GLU A 4 -32.18 22.37 -42.51
CA GLU A 4 -30.81 21.96 -42.19
C GLU A 4 -30.74 20.46 -42.55
N ASP A 5 -29.59 19.99 -43.04
CA ASP A 5 -29.27 18.59 -43.34
C ASP A 5 -29.33 17.70 -42.08
N GLY A 6 -29.91 16.50 -42.22
CA GLY A 6 -29.95 15.49 -41.16
C GLY A 6 -30.07 14.08 -41.70
N ALA A 7 -28.96 13.55 -42.23
CA ALA A 7 -28.69 12.11 -42.27
C ALA A 7 -28.90 11.52 -40.87
N GLY A 8 -29.44 10.32 -40.63
CA GLY A 8 -29.46 9.10 -41.41
C GLY A 8 -29.06 7.97 -40.45
N THR A 9 -29.76 6.82 -40.53
CA THR A 9 -29.22 5.45 -40.27
C THR A 9 -28.98 5.10 -38.77
N VAL A 10 -29.26 3.93 -38.20
CA VAL A 10 -30.02 2.68 -38.46
C VAL A 10 -30.04 1.90 -37.12
N GLU A 11 -30.99 0.97 -37.05
CA GLU A 11 -31.06 -0.29 -36.29
C GLU A 11 -29.85 -0.82 -35.50
N GLY A 12 -30.16 -1.39 -34.33
CA GLY A 12 -29.83 -2.77 -33.98
C GLY A 12 -28.39 -3.08 -33.51
N ILE A 13 -28.26 -3.66 -32.32
CA ILE A 13 -27.80 -5.05 -32.09
C ILE A 13 -27.59 -5.28 -30.59
N ALA A 14 -27.92 -6.50 -30.15
CA ALA A 14 -27.63 -7.00 -28.83
C ALA A 14 -26.13 -7.02 -28.53
N ALA A 15 -25.77 -6.67 -27.30
CA ALA A 15 -24.56 -7.16 -26.67
C ALA A 15 -24.94 -7.68 -25.28
N ASP A 16 -24.99 -9.00 -25.20
CA ASP A 16 -24.77 -9.78 -24.00
C ASP A 16 -23.39 -9.38 -23.43
N GLU A 17 -23.37 -8.49 -22.46
CA GLU A 17 -22.16 -8.23 -21.68
C GLU A 17 -22.23 -9.13 -20.45
N THR A 18 -21.98 -10.42 -20.67
CA THR A 18 -21.48 -11.31 -19.61
C THR A 18 -20.16 -10.74 -19.13
N GLY A 19 -20.23 -9.77 -18.21
CA GLY A 19 -19.09 -9.22 -17.50
C GLY A 19 -18.46 -10.35 -16.69
N GLY A 20 -17.47 -11.02 -17.27
CA GLY A 20 -16.48 -11.78 -16.51
C GLY A 20 -15.89 -10.86 -15.43
N PRO A 21 -15.40 -11.42 -14.31
CA PRO A 21 -14.76 -10.58 -13.30
C PRO A 21 -13.63 -9.84 -13.99
N VAL A 22 -13.78 -8.52 -14.11
CA VAL A 22 -12.61 -7.67 -14.30
C VAL A 22 -11.76 -7.97 -13.07
N GLU A 23 -10.68 -8.72 -13.25
CA GLU A 23 -9.65 -8.82 -12.24
C GLU A 23 -9.10 -7.41 -12.10
N GLU A 24 -9.77 -6.63 -11.25
CA GLU A 24 -9.28 -5.38 -10.72
C GLU A 24 -7.93 -5.76 -10.10
N LEU A 25 -6.85 -5.42 -10.81
CA LEU A 25 -5.49 -5.60 -10.36
C LEU A 25 -5.36 -4.75 -9.09
N SER A 26 -5.73 -5.35 -7.97
CA SER A 26 -5.82 -4.65 -6.71
C SER A 26 -4.44 -4.09 -6.38
N ALA A 27 -4.39 -2.88 -5.84
CA ALA A 27 -3.14 -2.19 -5.55
C ALA A 27 -2.20 -3.02 -4.66
N ASP A 28 -2.72 -3.96 -3.87
CA ASP A 28 -1.93 -4.90 -3.06
C ASP A 28 -1.13 -5.94 -3.87
N ALA A 29 -1.56 -6.26 -5.10
CA ALA A 29 -0.88 -7.19 -6.00
C ALA A 29 0.31 -6.55 -6.72
N LEU A 30 0.24 -5.23 -6.96
CA LEU A 30 1.32 -4.44 -7.58
C LEU A 30 2.24 -3.77 -6.55
N ALA A 31 1.90 -3.80 -5.26
CA ALA A 31 2.70 -3.17 -4.22
C ALA A 31 4.09 -3.83 -4.09
N ILE A 32 5.14 -3.02 -4.17
CA ILE A 32 6.50 -3.47 -3.87
C ILE A 32 6.56 -3.91 -2.40
N ARG A 33 6.92 -5.18 -2.18
CA ARG A 33 7.00 -5.78 -0.84
C ARG A 33 8.43 -5.90 -0.38
N TYR A 34 8.71 -5.25 0.75
CA TYR A 34 10.02 -5.25 1.39
C TYR A 34 10.09 -6.37 2.42
N PRO A 35 11.23 -7.10 2.49
CA PRO A 35 11.39 -8.13 3.49
C PRO A 35 11.62 -7.52 4.87
N VAL A 36 10.98 -8.11 5.88
CA VAL A 36 11.22 -7.80 7.29
C VAL A 36 12.54 -8.41 7.75
N ALA A 37 13.15 -7.80 8.77
CA ALA A 37 14.37 -8.28 9.40
C ALA A 37 14.30 -9.78 9.75
N PRO A 38 15.30 -10.57 9.32
CA PRO A 38 15.30 -12.01 9.59
C PRO A 38 15.41 -12.26 11.11
N GLY A 39 14.67 -13.26 11.59
CA GLY A 39 14.69 -13.63 13.02
C GLY A 39 13.87 -12.73 13.94
N VAL A 40 13.19 -11.68 13.43
CA VAL A 40 12.35 -10.79 14.23
C VAL A 40 10.87 -10.95 13.87
N ARG A 41 10.02 -11.06 14.89
CA ARG A 41 8.57 -10.96 14.74
C ARG A 41 8.16 -9.49 14.80
N LEU A 42 7.94 -8.88 13.62
CA LEU A 42 7.66 -7.46 13.52
C LEU A 42 6.25 -7.12 14.04
N LYS A 43 6.19 -6.16 14.95
CA LYS A 43 4.97 -5.67 15.57
C LYS A 43 4.34 -4.60 14.70
N VAL A 44 3.10 -4.82 14.26
CA VAL A 44 2.28 -3.85 13.55
C VAL A 44 1.44 -3.10 14.56
N ARG A 45 1.49 -1.77 14.49
CA ARG A 45 0.84 -0.87 15.44
C ARG A 45 -0.20 0.00 14.77
N SER A 46 -1.11 0.54 15.57
CA SER A 46 -2.20 1.40 15.08
C SER A 46 -1.77 2.83 14.72
N GLY A 47 -0.49 3.16 14.94
CA GLY A 47 0.05 4.48 14.68
C GLY A 47 1.59 4.50 14.67
N PRO A 48 2.20 5.64 14.35
CA PRO A 48 3.64 5.78 14.17
C PRO A 48 4.36 5.97 15.52
N GLY A 49 4.35 4.93 16.37
CA GLY A 49 4.99 4.95 17.69
C GLY A 49 4.82 3.66 18.48
N THR A 50 5.70 3.38 19.44
CA THR A 50 5.60 2.16 20.26
C THR A 50 4.54 2.25 21.36
N HIS A 51 4.03 3.44 21.64
CA HIS A 51 2.91 3.70 22.54
C HIS A 51 1.53 3.34 21.93
N TYR A 52 1.43 3.22 20.61
CA TYR A 52 0.19 2.81 19.95
C TYR A 52 -0.10 1.33 20.17
N GLN A 53 -1.38 0.97 20.11
CA GLN A 53 -1.85 -0.39 20.29
C GLN A 53 -1.23 -1.34 19.26
N LEU A 54 -0.90 -2.56 19.71
CA LEU A 54 -0.44 -3.63 18.84
C LEU A 54 -1.63 -4.20 18.08
N VAL A 55 -1.67 -4.00 16.76
CA VAL A 55 -2.74 -4.49 15.89
C VAL A 55 -2.51 -5.95 15.52
N LYS A 56 -1.28 -6.30 15.14
CA LYS A 56 -0.88 -7.67 14.80
C LYS A 56 0.62 -7.87 14.91
N VAL A 57 1.05 -9.11 14.83
CA VAL A 57 2.47 -9.48 14.76
C VAL A 57 2.70 -10.26 13.48
N LEU A 58 3.68 -9.83 12.69
CA LEU A 58 4.05 -10.51 11.47
C LEU A 58 4.94 -11.72 11.77
N PRO A 59 4.78 -12.82 11.02
CA PRO A 59 5.64 -13.99 11.14
C PRO A 59 7.08 -13.67 10.74
N LEU A 60 8.00 -14.57 11.09
CA LEU A 60 9.40 -14.47 10.68
C LEU A 60 9.50 -14.55 9.15
N GLY A 61 10.36 -13.72 8.56
CA GLY A 61 10.53 -13.67 7.10
C GLY A 61 9.33 -13.09 6.35
N ALA A 62 8.39 -12.44 7.05
CA ALA A 62 7.29 -11.73 6.42
C ALA A 62 7.81 -10.65 5.46
N ARG A 63 6.97 -10.33 4.47
CA ARG A 63 7.19 -9.21 3.56
C ARG A 63 6.02 -8.25 3.69
N VAL A 64 6.31 -6.96 3.76
CA VAL A 64 5.29 -5.92 3.92
C VAL A 64 5.27 -5.02 2.70
N PRO A 65 4.09 -4.69 2.16
CA PRO A 65 3.97 -3.55 1.26
C PRO A 65 4.15 -2.25 2.06
N ILE A 66 4.71 -1.23 1.43
CA ILE A 66 4.79 0.12 2.00
C ILE A 66 3.94 1.03 1.12
N ASN A 67 2.77 1.44 1.63
CA ASN A 67 1.85 2.31 0.90
C ASN A 67 2.29 3.78 1.02
N CYS A 68 2.64 4.17 2.24
CA CYS A 68 3.14 5.51 2.55
C CYS A 68 3.98 5.47 3.83
N GLN A 69 4.79 6.49 4.05
CA GLN A 69 5.63 6.62 5.24
C GLN A 69 5.27 7.85 6.05
N LYS A 70 5.35 7.74 7.37
CA LYS A 70 5.05 8.83 8.29
C LYS A 70 6.16 8.95 9.35
N PRO A 71 6.65 10.17 9.64
CA PRO A 71 7.54 10.36 10.77
C PRO A 71 6.78 10.14 12.09
N GLY A 72 7.46 9.54 13.06
CA GLY A 72 6.89 9.21 14.36
C GLY A 72 7.96 9.05 15.43
N GLU A 73 7.72 8.12 16.35
CA GLU A 73 8.68 7.79 17.40
C GLU A 73 9.97 7.19 16.82
N THR A 74 11.12 7.60 17.35
CA THR A 74 12.41 7.04 16.97
C THR A 74 12.58 5.65 17.57
N VAL A 75 12.82 4.65 16.72
CA VAL A 75 13.00 3.26 17.12
C VAL A 75 14.33 2.74 16.58
N SER A 76 15.07 2.04 17.45
CA SER A 76 16.29 1.32 17.08
C SER A 76 15.98 -0.14 16.82
N GLY A 77 16.28 -0.60 15.60
CA GLY A 77 16.02 -1.96 15.12
C GLY A 77 17.22 -2.56 14.40
N THR A 78 16.99 -3.67 13.71
CA THR A 78 18.03 -4.46 13.03
C THR A 78 18.76 -3.67 11.95
N TYR A 79 18.08 -2.76 11.25
CA TYR A 79 18.65 -1.97 10.16
C TYR A 79 19.15 -0.59 10.59
N GLY A 80 19.06 -0.25 11.88
CA GLY A 80 19.53 1.02 12.41
C GLY A 80 18.48 1.73 13.26
N THR A 81 18.68 3.02 13.47
CA THR A 81 17.75 3.87 14.21
C THR A 81 17.06 4.82 13.25
N THR A 82 15.73 4.78 13.20
CA THR A 82 14.93 5.63 12.33
C THR A 82 13.69 6.11 13.06
N ASN A 83 13.20 7.28 12.67
CA ASN A 83 11.90 7.82 13.09
C ASN A 83 10.82 7.61 12.01
N LEU A 84 11.12 6.84 10.96
CA LEU A 84 10.19 6.53 9.88
C LEU A 84 9.33 5.32 10.24
N TRP A 85 8.04 5.47 9.97
CA TRP A 85 7.04 4.42 10.13
C TRP A 85 6.37 4.15 8.78
N ASP A 86 6.38 2.90 8.38
CA ASP A 86 5.79 2.41 7.14
C ASP A 86 4.33 2.04 7.37
N ASN A 87 3.44 2.65 6.60
CA ASN A 87 2.05 2.24 6.53
C ASN A 87 1.92 1.04 5.59
N ILE A 88 1.59 -0.12 6.16
CA ILE A 88 1.43 -1.38 5.42
C ILE A 88 -0.03 -1.64 5.03
N ALA A 89 -0.97 -0.96 5.70
CA ALA A 89 -2.40 -1.01 5.44
C ALA A 89 -3.11 0.11 6.22
N ASN A 90 -4.41 0.30 5.99
CA ASN A 90 -5.19 1.35 6.66
C ASN A 90 -5.05 1.26 8.20
N GLY A 91 -4.50 2.30 8.82
CA GLY A 91 -4.23 2.36 10.25
C GLY A 91 -3.19 1.36 10.78
N GLN A 92 -2.39 0.72 9.91
CA GLN A 92 -1.39 -0.28 10.28
C GLN A 92 0.01 0.22 9.93
N TYR A 93 0.83 0.41 10.95
CA TYR A 93 2.16 0.95 10.83
C TYR A 93 3.20 -0.02 11.38
N VAL A 94 4.34 -0.10 10.71
CA VAL A 94 5.53 -0.79 11.20
C VAL A 94 6.71 0.16 11.22
N SER A 95 7.69 -0.12 12.07
CA SER A 95 8.92 0.68 12.13
C SER A 95 9.85 0.28 10.99
N ASP A 96 10.30 1.27 10.21
CA ASP A 96 11.25 1.07 9.10
C ASP A 96 12.59 0.48 9.58
N ALA A 97 12.93 0.69 10.87
CA ALA A 97 14.08 0.07 11.55
C ALA A 97 14.18 -1.47 11.41
N TYR A 98 13.06 -2.14 11.10
CA TYR A 98 12.97 -3.59 10.92
C TYR A 98 12.56 -4.01 9.51
N VAL A 99 12.45 -3.09 8.56
CA VAL A 99 12.10 -3.38 7.16
C VAL A 99 13.31 -3.12 6.30
N LYS A 100 13.69 -4.07 5.44
CA LYS A 100 14.83 -3.91 4.54
C LYS A 100 14.40 -3.13 3.29
N THR A 101 14.30 -1.81 3.45
CA THR A 101 14.01 -0.87 2.38
C THR A 101 15.25 -0.54 1.56
N GLY A 102 16.43 -0.61 2.19
CA GLY A 102 17.73 -0.36 1.56
C GLY A 102 18.13 1.11 1.50
N ASN A 103 17.34 1.99 2.14
CA ASN A 103 17.56 3.42 2.22
C ASN A 103 17.10 3.93 3.59
N ASP A 104 17.89 4.76 4.26
CA ASP A 104 17.57 5.31 5.59
C ASP A 104 16.53 6.46 5.55
N GLY A 105 16.09 6.84 4.35
CA GLY A 105 15.10 7.88 4.10
C GLY A 105 13.78 7.33 3.56
N TYR A 106 12.95 8.23 3.03
CA TYR A 106 11.67 7.86 2.44
C TYR A 106 11.87 6.98 1.20
N VAL A 107 11.33 5.76 1.22
CA VAL A 107 11.19 4.88 0.05
C VAL A 107 9.80 4.94 -0.56
N ALA A 108 8.83 5.45 0.19
CA ALA A 108 7.44 5.63 -0.22
C ALA A 108 7.01 7.09 -0.01
N PRO A 109 5.94 7.56 -0.69
CA PRO A 109 5.39 8.89 -0.47
C PRO A 109 4.99 9.08 0.99
N ARG A 110 4.94 10.34 1.44
CA ARG A 110 4.50 10.66 2.80
C ARG A 110 3.01 10.40 2.94
N CYS A 111 2.60 9.79 4.05
CA CYS A 111 1.18 9.68 4.36
C CYS A 111 0.58 11.09 4.52
N ALA A 112 -0.59 11.30 3.93
CA ALA A 112 -1.38 12.52 4.07
C ALA A 112 -1.90 12.72 5.51
#